data_AF-A0A1G9KV09-F1
#
_entry.id   AF-A0A1G9KV09-F1
#
_cell.length_a   1.000
_cell.length_b   1.000
_cell.length_c   1.000
_cell.angle_alpha   90.00
_cell.angle_beta   90.00
_cell.angle_gamma   90.00
#
_symmetry.space_group_name_H-M   'P 1'
#
loop_
_entity.id
_entity.type
_entity.pdbx_description
1 polymer ?
#
loop_
_entity_poly.entity_id
_entity_poly.type
_entity_poly.pdbx_seq_one_letter_code
_entity_poly.pdbx_strand_id
1 'polypeptide(L)'
;MKKIFAAVSLSTLAAVLVAGCAGSLKAETPAASTAAASSAAAAPVSQIPKPDAAQASSLRAELAKVNPLLDNDKAVDNSRNQCTSILGGSPADKLVTAAKTRFAGGQVKSVSDAEAQQIIEVIKANGFCKA
;
A
#
# COMPACT_ATOMS: atom_id res chain seq x y z
N MET A 1 -13.23 -7.12 44.75
CA MET A 1 -13.07 -5.86 43.99
C MET A 1 -14.11 -5.86 42.89
N LYS A 2 -14.95 -4.83 42.85
CA LYS A 2 -16.18 -4.75 42.05
C LYS A 2 -15.86 -4.66 40.55
N LYS A 3 -16.46 -5.52 39.73
CA LYS A 3 -16.42 -5.46 38.26
C LYS A 3 -17.66 -4.68 37.79
N ILE A 4 -17.44 -3.47 37.28
CA ILE A 4 -18.47 -2.59 36.72
C ILE A 4 -18.59 -2.96 35.23
N PHE A 5 -19.72 -3.52 34.83
CA PHE A 5 -20.07 -3.73 33.42
C PHE A 5 -20.91 -2.53 32.97
N ALA A 6 -20.38 -1.74 32.05
CA ALA A 6 -21.09 -0.64 31.40
C ALA A 6 -21.22 -0.92 29.90
N ALA A 7 -22.44 -0.68 29.41
CA ALA A 7 -22.98 -0.99 28.10
C ALA A 7 -22.42 -0.11 26.97
N VAL A 8 -22.46 -0.60 25.73
CA VAL A 8 -22.47 0.23 24.52
C VAL A 8 -23.46 -0.35 23.48
N SER A 9 -24.43 0.49 23.12
CA SER A 9 -25.52 0.29 22.16
C SER A 9 -25.06 -0.03 20.73
N LEU A 10 -25.85 -0.88 20.05
CA LEU A 10 -25.86 -1.01 18.58
C LEU A 10 -26.67 0.14 17.96
N SER A 11 -26.05 0.90 17.05
CA SER A 11 -26.76 1.77 16.11
C SER A 11 -26.51 1.30 14.68
N THR A 12 -27.61 0.91 14.04
CA THR A 12 -27.79 0.57 12.63
C THR A 12 -27.47 1.75 11.71
N LEU A 13 -26.71 1.53 10.64
CA LEU A 13 -26.50 2.52 9.57
C LEU A 13 -27.07 2.00 8.24
N ALA A 14 -27.92 2.84 7.64
CA ALA A 14 -28.72 2.58 6.45
C ALA A 14 -27.91 2.67 5.15
N ALA A 15 -28.36 1.91 4.15
CA ALA A 15 -27.87 1.92 2.78
C ALA A 15 -28.38 3.14 1.99
N VAL A 16 -27.54 3.68 1.12
CA VAL A 16 -27.96 4.60 0.04
C VAL A 16 -27.32 4.12 -1.26
N LEU A 17 -28.18 3.66 -2.17
CA LEU A 17 -27.89 3.44 -3.59
C LEU A 17 -28.24 4.72 -4.34
N VAL A 18 -27.31 5.26 -5.13
CA VAL A 18 -27.65 6.18 -6.23
C VAL A 18 -26.97 5.67 -7.50
N ALA A 19 -27.82 5.27 -8.44
CA ALA A 19 -27.50 5.02 -9.83
C ALA A 19 -27.37 6.35 -10.58
N GLY A 20 -26.41 6.44 -11.49
CA GLY A 20 -26.27 7.55 -12.43
C GLY A 20 -25.78 7.02 -13.77
N CYS A 21 -26.72 6.79 -14.69
CA CYS A 21 -26.50 6.37 -16.07
C CYS A 21 -26.89 7.53 -16.99
N ALA A 22 -25.97 7.98 -17.85
CA ALA A 22 -26.19 8.78 -19.07
C ALA A 22 -24.82 8.91 -19.74
N GLY A 23 -24.60 8.79 -21.06
CA GLY A 23 -25.45 8.64 -22.23
C GLY A 23 -24.53 8.61 -23.47
N SER A 24 -25.06 8.17 -24.59
CA SER A 24 -24.34 7.74 -25.81
C SER A 24 -24.44 8.75 -26.97
N LEU A 25 -23.41 8.74 -27.84
CA LEU A 25 -23.37 9.05 -29.30
C LEU A 25 -23.21 10.51 -29.86
N LYS A 26 -22.07 10.70 -30.56
CA LYS A 26 -21.80 11.26 -31.94
C LYS A 26 -22.88 12.16 -32.59
N ALA A 27 -22.62 13.31 -33.25
CA ALA A 27 -21.62 13.60 -34.29
C ALA A 27 -21.52 15.11 -34.65
N GLU A 28 -20.57 15.42 -35.55
CA GLU A 28 -20.40 16.60 -36.46
C GLU A 28 -19.21 17.56 -36.22
N THR A 29 -18.45 17.75 -37.31
CA THR A 29 -17.24 18.57 -37.49
C THR A 29 -17.60 19.80 -38.33
N PRO A 30 -17.04 20.99 -38.07
CA PRO A 30 -16.09 21.54 -39.05
C PRO A 30 -14.86 22.26 -38.45
N ALA A 31 -13.73 22.03 -39.13
CA ALA A 31 -12.53 22.85 -39.35
C ALA A 31 -11.92 23.74 -38.23
N ALA A 32 -10.65 23.40 -37.96
CA ALA A 32 -9.51 24.29 -37.76
C ALA A 32 -9.54 25.29 -36.60
N SER A 33 -8.88 24.90 -35.50
CA SER A 33 -7.98 25.78 -34.79
C SER A 33 -6.90 24.94 -34.13
N THR A 34 -5.65 25.22 -34.52
CA THR A 34 -4.42 24.67 -33.99
C THR A 34 -4.27 25.10 -32.53
N ALA A 35 -5.05 24.50 -31.64
CA ALA A 35 -4.82 24.61 -30.21
C ALA A 35 -3.76 23.56 -29.87
N ALA A 36 -2.56 24.06 -29.60
CA ALA A 36 -1.44 23.32 -29.08
C ALA A 36 -1.96 22.26 -28.10
N ALA A 37 -1.59 21.00 -28.36
CA ALA A 37 -1.73 19.94 -27.42
C ALA A 37 -0.98 20.33 -26.14
N SER A 38 -1.67 20.98 -25.21
CA SER A 38 -1.41 20.80 -23.80
C SER A 38 -1.75 19.34 -23.50
N SER A 39 -0.88 18.44 -23.95
CA SER A 39 -0.50 17.33 -23.08
C SER A 39 0.02 18.01 -21.82
N ALA A 40 -0.89 18.25 -20.89
CA ALA A 40 -0.53 18.14 -19.49
C ALA A 40 0.08 16.75 -19.40
N ALA A 41 1.41 16.70 -19.51
CA ALA A 41 2.18 15.51 -19.29
C ALA A 41 1.65 14.96 -17.96
N ALA A 42 1.06 13.77 -18.02
CA ALA A 42 0.65 13.06 -16.82
C ALA A 42 1.83 13.17 -15.87
N ALA A 43 1.60 13.74 -14.67
CA ALA A 43 2.62 13.82 -13.64
C ALA A 43 3.32 12.45 -13.59
N PRO A 44 4.66 12.40 -13.60
CA PRO A 44 5.36 11.13 -13.63
C PRO A 44 4.79 10.29 -12.49
N VAL A 45 4.27 9.10 -12.84
CA VAL A 45 3.90 8.07 -11.86
C VAL A 45 5.04 8.03 -10.86
N SER A 46 4.78 8.47 -9.63
CA SER A 46 5.79 8.51 -8.57
C SER A 46 6.43 7.13 -8.53
N GLN A 47 7.65 7.00 -9.06
CA GLN A 47 8.21 5.68 -9.28
C GLN A 47 8.54 5.12 -7.90
N ILE A 48 7.71 4.18 -7.45
CA ILE A 48 7.93 3.45 -6.21
C ILE A 48 9.30 2.78 -6.34
N PRO A 49 10.28 3.11 -5.47
CA PRO A 49 11.61 2.53 -5.54
C PRO A 49 11.54 1.01 -5.67
N LYS A 50 12.37 0.45 -6.54
CA LYS A 50 12.38 -0.98 -6.83
C LYS A 50 13.78 -1.54 -6.52
N PRO A 51 13.87 -2.62 -5.75
CA PRO A 51 15.15 -3.29 -5.55
C PRO A 51 15.65 -3.89 -6.87
N ASP A 52 16.96 -3.88 -7.07
CA ASP A 52 17.60 -4.73 -8.07
C ASP A 52 17.54 -6.23 -7.67
N ALA A 53 18.09 -7.12 -8.50
CA ALA A 53 18.04 -8.56 -8.26
C ALA A 53 18.77 -8.99 -6.97
N ALA A 54 19.91 -8.37 -6.66
CA ALA A 54 20.69 -8.70 -5.46
C ALA A 54 19.97 -8.20 -4.21
N GLN A 55 19.44 -6.97 -4.27
CA GLN A 55 18.63 -6.38 -3.21
C GLN A 55 17.36 -7.18 -2.95
N ALA A 56 16.64 -7.61 -3.99
CA ALA A 56 15.44 -8.44 -3.84
C ALA A 56 15.75 -9.79 -3.19
N SER A 57 16.84 -10.44 -3.59
CA SER A 57 17.29 -11.70 -2.97
C SER A 57 17.65 -11.52 -1.49
N SER A 58 18.45 -10.50 -1.17
CA SER A 58 18.80 -10.16 0.21
C SER A 58 17.56 -9.79 1.04
N LEU A 59 16.63 -9.03 0.46
CA LEU A 59 15.38 -8.63 1.11
C LEU A 59 14.56 -9.86 1.52
N ARG A 60 14.36 -10.82 0.61
CA ARG A 60 13.65 -12.07 0.94
C ARG A 60 14.37 -12.85 2.03
N ALA A 61 15.69 -12.97 1.94
CA ALA A 61 16.49 -13.67 2.94
C ALA A 61 16.38 -13.05 4.34
N GLU A 62 16.43 -11.72 4.46
CA GLU A 62 16.26 -11.03 5.75
C GLU A 62 14.81 -11.09 6.25
N LEU A 63 13.81 -10.96 5.38
CA LEU A 63 12.40 -11.13 5.75
C LEU A 63 12.10 -12.55 6.24
N ALA A 64 12.75 -13.56 5.65
CA ALA A 64 12.62 -14.95 6.07
C ALA A 64 13.13 -15.20 7.49
N LYS A 65 14.10 -14.41 7.98
CA LYS A 65 14.57 -14.47 9.38
C LYS A 65 13.53 -13.91 10.35
N VAL A 66 12.70 -12.96 9.91
CA VAL A 66 11.57 -12.45 10.71
C VAL A 66 10.44 -13.49 10.71
N ASN A 67 10.06 -13.97 9.54
CA ASN A 67 9.05 -14.99 9.36
C ASN A 67 9.35 -15.80 8.09
N PRO A 68 9.63 -17.12 8.19
CA PRO A 68 10.02 -17.94 7.04
C PRO A 68 9.00 -17.95 5.90
N LEU A 69 7.73 -17.68 6.18
CA LEU A 69 6.68 -17.60 5.17
C LEU A 69 6.78 -16.35 4.29
N LEU A 70 7.70 -15.42 4.59
CA LEU A 70 7.98 -14.21 3.82
C LEU A 70 9.08 -14.40 2.76
N ASP A 71 9.66 -15.59 2.62
CA ASP A 71 10.57 -15.91 1.51
C ASP A 71 9.78 -16.15 0.21
N ASN A 72 9.25 -15.06 -0.37
CA ASN A 72 8.50 -15.11 -1.63
C ASN A 72 8.49 -13.75 -2.33
N ASP A 73 8.12 -13.75 -3.61
CA ASP A 73 8.10 -12.54 -4.43
C ASP A 73 7.05 -11.52 -3.99
N LYS A 74 5.91 -11.98 -3.44
CA LYS A 74 4.89 -11.09 -2.90
C LYS A 74 5.44 -10.25 -1.73
N ALA A 75 6.36 -10.78 -0.93
CA ALA A 75 7.00 -10.03 0.15
C ALA A 75 7.88 -8.88 -0.39
N VAL A 76 8.48 -9.04 -1.57
CA VAL A 76 9.23 -7.97 -2.26
C VAL A 76 8.28 -6.86 -2.72
N ASP A 77 7.15 -7.20 -3.34
CA ASP A 77 6.14 -6.22 -3.75
C ASP A 77 5.51 -5.48 -2.55
N ASN A 78 5.21 -6.22 -1.48
CA ASN A 78 4.74 -5.65 -0.22
C ASN A 78 5.76 -4.69 0.39
N SER A 79 7.06 -5.00 0.30
CA SER A 79 8.14 -4.14 0.75
C SER A 79 8.22 -2.84 -0.04
N ARG A 80 8.05 -2.91 -1.37
CA ARG A 80 7.95 -1.72 -2.23
C ARG A 80 6.77 -0.84 -1.84
N ASN A 81 5.60 -1.44 -1.61
CA ASN A 81 4.41 -0.72 -1.17
C ASN A 81 4.56 -0.14 0.24
N GLN A 82 5.28 -0.82 1.13
CA GLN A 82 5.58 -0.29 2.45
C GLN A 82 6.58 0.87 2.37
N CYS A 83 7.54 0.81 1.42
CA CYS A 83 8.49 1.88 1.20
C CYS A 83 7.82 3.21 0.83
N THR A 84 6.71 3.20 0.08
CA THR A 84 5.97 4.44 -0.21
C THR A 84 5.44 5.10 1.07
N SER A 85 5.03 4.31 2.06
CA SER A 85 4.55 4.82 3.35
C SER A 85 5.70 5.36 4.19
N ILE A 86 6.87 4.70 4.14
CA ILE A 86 8.10 5.13 4.80
C ILE A 86 8.57 6.48 4.24
N LEU A 87 8.73 6.57 2.91
CA LEU A 87 9.20 7.80 2.25
C LEU A 87 8.14 8.91 2.27
N GLY A 88 6.86 8.56 2.35
CA GLY A 88 5.75 9.50 2.54
C GLY A 88 5.65 10.08 3.96
N GLY A 89 6.55 9.74 4.88
CA GLY A 89 6.58 10.31 6.23
C GLY A 89 5.42 9.88 7.12
N SER A 90 4.82 8.70 6.86
CA SER A 90 3.76 8.18 7.73
C SER A 90 4.28 8.00 9.16
N PRO A 91 3.47 8.31 10.19
CA PRO A 91 3.89 8.13 11.59
C PRO A 91 4.09 6.65 11.92
N ALA A 92 4.90 6.38 12.95
CA ALA A 92 5.39 5.04 13.26
C ALA A 92 4.26 4.01 13.52
N ASP A 93 3.19 4.40 14.22
CA ASP A 93 2.02 3.55 14.46
C ASP A 93 1.30 3.13 13.16
N LYS A 94 1.23 4.06 12.20
CA LYS A 94 0.64 3.81 10.87
C LYS A 94 1.54 2.93 10.03
N LEU A 95 2.86 3.11 10.11
CA LEU A 95 3.81 2.22 9.43
C LEU A 95 3.67 0.78 9.92
N VAL A 96 3.61 0.57 11.24
CA VAL A 96 3.40 -0.75 11.85
C VAL A 96 2.06 -1.35 11.42
N THR A 97 0.98 -0.59 11.51
CA THR A 97 -0.36 -1.04 11.08
C THR A 97 -0.36 -1.44 9.60
N ALA A 98 0.27 -0.65 8.74
CA ALA A 98 0.32 -0.92 7.32
C ALA A 98 1.19 -2.15 6.98
N ALA A 99 2.31 -2.33 7.68
CA ALA A 99 3.14 -3.52 7.54
C ALA A 99 2.36 -4.79 7.93
N LYS A 100 1.60 -4.76 9.03
CA LYS A 100 0.76 -5.91 9.43
C LYS A 100 -0.23 -6.29 8.34
N THR A 101 -0.95 -5.30 7.80
CA THR A 101 -1.95 -5.52 6.76
C THR A 101 -1.34 -6.05 5.47
N ARG A 102 -0.20 -5.51 5.03
CA ARG A 102 0.44 -5.90 3.76
C ARG A 102 1.06 -7.29 3.82
N PHE A 103 1.73 -7.61 4.93
CA PHE A 103 2.48 -8.85 5.07
C PHE A 103 1.64 -10.01 5.61
N ALA A 104 0.41 -9.75 6.09
CA ALA A 104 -0.58 -10.79 6.33
C ALA A 104 -1.29 -11.23 5.03
N GLY A 105 -1.85 -12.44 5.06
CA GLY A 105 -2.59 -13.07 3.96
C GLY A 105 -1.81 -14.18 3.26
N GLY A 106 -2.53 -14.98 2.47
CA GLY A 106 -1.98 -16.21 1.90
C GLY A 106 -1.60 -17.18 3.01
N GLN A 107 -0.33 -17.58 3.08
CA GLN A 107 0.17 -18.50 4.10
C GLN A 107 0.45 -17.81 5.45
N VAL A 108 0.70 -16.49 5.45
CA VAL A 108 0.92 -15.71 6.67
C VAL A 108 -0.42 -15.34 7.28
N LYS A 109 -0.83 -16.03 8.35
CA LYS A 109 -2.13 -15.77 8.99
C LYS A 109 -2.23 -14.39 9.61
N SER A 110 -1.14 -13.94 10.23
CA SER A 110 -1.05 -12.66 10.93
C SER A 110 0.40 -12.24 11.06
N VAL A 111 0.62 -10.95 11.26
CA VAL A 111 1.92 -10.36 11.58
C VAL A 111 1.76 -9.61 12.91
N SER A 112 2.62 -9.91 13.88
CA SER A 112 2.68 -9.22 15.18
C SER A 112 3.27 -7.82 15.05
N ASP A 113 3.12 -6.98 16.09
CA ASP A 113 3.71 -5.64 16.10
C ASP A 113 5.25 -5.71 16.04
N ALA A 114 5.87 -6.69 16.72
CA ALA A 114 7.31 -6.90 16.72
C ALA A 114 7.82 -7.33 15.34
N GLU A 115 7.16 -8.29 14.68
CA GLU A 115 7.50 -8.67 13.30
C GLU A 115 7.33 -7.48 12.35
N ALA A 116 6.25 -6.70 12.48
CA ALA A 116 6.01 -5.53 11.65
C ALA A 116 7.12 -4.47 11.79
N GLN A 117 7.60 -4.22 13.01
CA GLN A 117 8.73 -3.34 13.25
C GLN A 117 10.02 -3.88 12.59
N GLN A 118 10.31 -5.18 12.75
CA GLN A 118 11.48 -5.80 12.13
C GLN A 118 11.41 -5.75 10.60
N ILE A 119 10.24 -6.00 10.01
CA ILE A 119 10.01 -5.87 8.56
C ILE A 119 10.33 -4.44 8.09
N ILE A 120 9.87 -3.41 8.81
CA ILE A 120 10.14 -2.01 8.47
C ILE A 120 11.65 -1.72 8.50
N GLU A 121 12.37 -2.22 9.50
CA GLU A 121 13.82 -2.03 9.59
C GLU A 121 14.58 -2.77 8.49
N VAL A 122 14.17 -4.01 8.15
CA VAL A 122 14.72 -4.76 7.01
C VAL A 122 14.53 -3.97 5.70
N ILE A 123 13.35 -3.38 5.48
CA ILE A 123 13.06 -2.58 4.29
C ILE A 123 13.97 -1.35 4.19
N LYS A 124 14.15 -0.62 5.30
CA LYS A 124 15.05 0.55 5.36
C LYS A 124 16.51 0.15 5.11
N ALA A 125 16.94 -0.96 5.71
CA ALA A 125 18.33 -1.43 5.65
C ALA A 125 18.71 -2.03 4.29
N ASN A 126 17.76 -2.59 3.53
CA ASN A 126 18.04 -3.22 2.23
C ASN A 126 18.60 -2.24 1.17
N GLY A 127 18.39 -0.94 1.37
CA GLY A 127 19.00 0.10 0.55
C GLY A 127 18.27 0.39 -0.76
N PHE A 128 17.17 -0.28 -1.08
CA PHE A 128 16.26 0.15 -2.17
C PHE A 128 15.32 1.27 -1.71
N CYS A 129 14.98 1.33 -0.41
CA CYS A 129 14.00 2.27 0.11
C CYS A 129 14.63 3.61 0.52
N LYS A 130 14.91 4.44 -0.49
CA LYS A 130 15.51 5.76 -0.34
C LYS A 130 14.95 6.69 -1.41
N ALA A 131 14.78 7.97 -1.05
CA ALA A 131 14.27 9.02 -1.94
C ALA A 131 15.36 9.52 -2.89
#